data_AF-A0A0R2QA00-F1
#
_entry.id   AF-A0A0R2QA00-F1
#
_cell.length_a   1.000
_cell.length_b   1.000
_cell.length_c   1.000
_cell.angle_alpha   90.00
_cell.angle_beta   90.00
_cell.angle_gamma   90.00
#
_symmetry.space_group_name_H-M   'P 1'
#
loop_
_entity.id
_entity.type
_entity.pdbx_description
1 polymer ?
#
loop_
_entity_poly.entity_id
_entity_poly.type
_entity_poly.pdbx_seq_one_letter_code
_entity_poly.pdbx_strand_id
1 'polypeptide(L)'
;MVLSVFERRRIAVLTAITLIIMFGVRGFNSSSSDAVTTTVTIATTIPPIDETEIPAAVILGGPAPLAPTGSAAIAYPATQTDVITGTAAYSNLGYTETAVCYSIEAPIGRVVTVTNINNGRSITCTNVFSLLVPNGVTVILHTSVFIKLADLIDSPIPVKISW
;
A
#
# COMPACT_ATOMS: atom_id res chain seq x y z
N MET A 1 34.93 17.07 31.18
CA MET A 1 34.33 15.79 30.77
C MET A 1 35.10 15.30 29.55
N VAL A 2 35.94 14.27 29.69
CA VAL A 2 36.89 13.87 28.64
C VAL A 2 36.23 12.77 27.79
N LEU A 3 35.86 13.08 26.55
CA LEU A 3 35.27 12.10 25.63
C LEU A 3 36.28 10.96 25.35
N SER A 4 35.79 9.72 25.43
CA SER A 4 36.53 8.52 25.08
C SER A 4 37.03 8.56 23.63
N VAL A 5 38.16 7.89 23.34
CA VAL A 5 38.73 7.83 21.97
C VAL A 5 37.72 7.21 20.99
N PHE A 6 36.86 6.32 21.48
CA PHE A 6 35.80 5.68 20.72
C PHE A 6 34.68 6.65 20.34
N GLU A 7 34.22 7.49 21.27
CA GLU A 7 33.25 8.56 21.01
C GLU A 7 33.75 9.51 19.92
N ARG A 8 35.02 9.93 20.03
CA ARG A 8 35.63 10.88 19.08
C ARG A 8 35.71 10.31 17.65
N ARG A 9 36.02 9.02 17.52
CA ARG A 9 36.04 8.34 16.21
C ARG A 9 34.64 8.23 15.61
N ARG A 10 33.61 7.96 16.41
CA ARG A 10 32.22 7.91 15.92
C ARG A 10 31.70 9.27 15.47
N ILE A 11 31.98 10.33 16.23
CA ILE A 11 31.57 11.70 15.88
C ILE A 11 32.27 12.18 14.60
N ALA A 12 33.57 11.87 14.45
CA ALA A 12 34.32 12.23 13.23
C ALA A 12 33.79 11.51 11.96
N VAL A 13 33.40 10.24 12.07
CA VAL A 13 32.85 9.48 10.94
C VAL A 13 31.47 10.02 10.53
N LEU A 14 30.60 10.32 11.49
CA LEU A 14 29.26 10.85 11.20
C LEU A 14 29.31 12.21 10.51
N THR A 15 30.22 13.10 10.93
CA THR A 15 30.38 14.44 10.33
C THR A 15 30.96 14.39 8.91
N ALA A 16 31.82 13.41 8.60
CA ALA A 16 32.34 13.23 7.24
C ALA A 16 31.23 12.73 6.29
N ILE A 17 30.40 11.79 6.73
CA ILE A 17 29.31 11.23 5.91
C ILE A 17 28.25 12.30 5.57
N THR A 18 27.88 13.14 6.55
CA THR A 18 26.89 14.19 6.32
C THR A 18 27.35 15.23 5.30
N LEU A 19 28.64 15.59 5.29
CA LEU A 19 29.20 16.52 4.31
C LEU A 19 29.20 15.95 2.88
N ILE A 20 29.46 14.66 2.72
CA ILE A 20 29.48 14.00 1.39
C ILE A 20 28.07 13.98 0.78
N ILE A 21 27.04 13.67 1.58
CA ILE A 21 25.65 13.63 1.11
C ILE A 21 25.18 15.04 0.71
N MET A 22 25.54 16.06 1.49
CA MET A 22 25.16 17.44 1.19
C MET A 22 25.76 17.95 -0.13
N PHE A 23 26.99 17.53 -0.44
CA PHE A 23 27.67 17.89 -1.69
C PHE A 23 27.11 17.14 -2.90
N GLY A 24 26.75 15.85 -2.74
CA GLY A 24 26.17 15.03 -3.81
C GLY A 24 24.79 15.52 -4.28
N VAL A 25 23.93 15.97 -3.36
CA VAL A 25 22.56 16.40 -3.71
C VAL A 25 22.53 17.74 -4.47
N ARG A 26 23.54 18.62 -4.30
CA ARG A 26 23.62 19.87 -5.06
C ARG A 26 24.22 19.74 -6.47
N GLY A 27 24.87 18.61 -6.79
CA GLY A 27 25.63 18.45 -8.04
C GLY A 27 24.86 17.88 -9.24
N PHE A 28 23.65 17.33 -9.05
CA PHE A 28 22.97 16.51 -10.09
C PHE A 28 21.51 16.89 -10.37
N ASN A 29 21.18 18.18 -10.38
CA ASN A 29 19.86 18.64 -10.80
C ASN A 29 19.93 19.30 -12.19
N SER A 30 20.13 18.50 -13.23
CA SER A 30 19.88 18.92 -14.61
C SER A 30 18.42 18.63 -14.95
N SER A 31 17.59 19.66 -14.87
CA SER A 31 16.19 19.64 -15.28
C SER A 31 16.08 19.47 -16.80
N SER A 32 15.27 18.50 -17.23
CA SER A 32 14.67 18.48 -18.57
C SER A 32 13.24 17.99 -18.44
N SER A 33 12.29 18.84 -18.81
CA SER A 33 10.87 18.51 -18.93
C SER A 33 10.35 19.18 -20.19
N ASP A 34 10.41 18.47 -21.32
CA ASP A 34 9.77 18.87 -22.57
C ASP A 34 8.54 17.98 -22.78
N ALA A 35 7.36 18.54 -22.48
CA ALA A 35 6.08 17.95 -22.83
C ALA A 35 5.64 18.52 -24.19
N VAL A 36 5.85 17.76 -25.26
CA VAL A 36 5.34 18.07 -26.60
C VAL A 36 3.86 17.69 -26.66
N THR A 37 2.99 18.68 -26.88
CA THR A 37 1.55 18.49 -27.09
C THR A 37 1.27 18.55 -28.59
N THR A 38 0.91 17.42 -29.20
CA THR A 38 0.54 17.33 -30.62
C THR A 38 -0.99 17.34 -30.74
N THR A 39 -1.57 18.47 -31.16
CA THR A 39 -2.99 18.54 -31.53
C THR A 39 -3.18 18.08 -32.97
N VAL A 40 -3.88 16.96 -33.17
CA VAL A 40 -4.31 16.49 -34.49
C VAL A 40 -5.74 16.96 -34.74
N THR A 41 -5.92 17.90 -35.67
CA THR A 41 -7.23 18.28 -36.21
C THR A 41 -7.60 17.33 -37.34
N ILE A 42 -8.66 16.54 -37.17
CA ILE A 42 -9.24 15.69 -38.21
C ILE A 42 -10.35 16.51 -38.90
N ALA A 43 -10.18 16.80 -40.18
CA ALA A 43 -11.24 17.36 -41.02
C ALA A 43 -12.07 16.20 -41.58
N THR A 44 -13.32 16.07 -41.14
CA THR A 44 -14.26 15.07 -41.65
C THR A 44 -15.11 15.71 -42.74
N THR A 45 -14.83 15.41 -44.00
CA THR A 45 -15.67 15.80 -45.14
C THR A 45 -16.76 14.74 -45.31
N ILE A 46 -18.00 15.07 -44.91
CA ILE A 46 -19.16 14.18 -45.05
C ILE A 46 -19.79 14.43 -46.42
N PRO A 47 -19.82 13.47 -47.36
CA PRO A 47 -20.59 13.61 -48.59
C PRO A 47 -22.10 13.51 -48.32
N PRO A 48 -22.96 14.18 -49.12
CA PRO A 48 -24.41 14.14 -48.94
C PRO A 48 -24.93 12.73 -49.20
N ILE A 49 -25.70 12.21 -48.24
CA ILE A 49 -26.41 10.93 -48.34
C ILE A 49 -27.72 11.21 -49.08
N ASP A 50 -27.93 10.51 -50.20
CA ASP A 50 -29.19 10.49 -50.95
C ASP A 50 -30.18 9.57 -50.19
N GLU A 51 -31.22 10.15 -49.59
CA GLU A 51 -32.17 9.49 -48.68
C GLU A 51 -33.30 8.72 -49.40
N THR A 52 -33.23 8.55 -50.73
CA THR A 52 -34.44 8.27 -51.53
C THR A 52 -34.84 6.79 -51.65
N GLU A 53 -34.23 5.84 -50.94
CA GLU A 53 -34.75 4.46 -50.90
C GLU A 53 -34.23 3.63 -49.70
N ILE A 54 -34.64 3.98 -48.47
CA ILE A 54 -34.46 3.08 -47.31
C ILE A 54 -35.83 2.51 -46.95
N PRO A 55 -36.12 1.21 -47.21
CA PRO A 55 -37.36 0.60 -46.77
C PRO A 55 -37.45 0.69 -45.24
N ALA A 56 -38.62 1.07 -44.72
CA ALA A 56 -38.85 1.18 -43.29
C ALA A 56 -38.45 -0.14 -42.58
N ALA A 57 -37.64 -0.01 -41.52
CA ALA A 57 -37.17 -1.16 -40.76
C ALA A 57 -38.35 -1.96 -40.20
N VAL A 58 -38.54 -3.18 -40.73
CA VAL A 58 -39.53 -4.13 -40.20
C VAL A 58 -38.93 -4.76 -38.94
N ILE A 59 -39.39 -4.30 -37.78
CA ILE A 59 -39.05 -4.94 -36.51
C ILE A 59 -39.80 -6.27 -36.45
N LEU A 60 -39.11 -7.36 -36.80
CA LEU A 60 -39.56 -8.73 -36.52
C LEU A 60 -39.60 -8.87 -35.00
N GLY A 61 -40.78 -8.68 -34.42
CA GLY A 61 -41.00 -8.75 -32.97
C GLY A 61 -40.63 -10.12 -32.44
N GLY A 62 -39.42 -10.24 -31.90
CA GLY A 62 -39.01 -11.38 -31.09
C GLY A 62 -39.81 -11.38 -29.78
N PRO A 63 -39.97 -12.55 -29.13
CA PRO A 63 -40.61 -12.63 -27.83
C PRO A 63 -39.94 -11.66 -26.85
N ALA A 64 -40.76 -11.03 -26.00
CA ALA A 64 -40.29 -10.03 -25.05
C ALA A 64 -39.12 -10.61 -24.22
N PRO A 65 -38.02 -9.86 -24.05
CA PRO A 65 -36.93 -10.32 -23.21
C PRO A 65 -37.49 -10.56 -21.80
N LEU A 66 -37.23 -11.75 -21.26
CA LEU A 66 -37.55 -12.05 -19.87
C LEU A 66 -36.81 -11.02 -19.01
N ALA A 67 -37.56 -10.18 -18.31
CA ALA A 67 -36.98 -9.26 -17.35
C ALA A 67 -36.11 -10.08 -16.37
N PRO A 68 -34.84 -9.72 -16.15
CA PRO A 68 -34.01 -10.43 -15.19
C PRO A 68 -34.67 -10.33 -13.82
N THR A 69 -35.30 -11.41 -13.36
CA THR A 69 -35.90 -11.51 -12.01
C THR A 69 -34.85 -11.83 -10.95
N GLY A 70 -33.58 -11.95 -11.34
CA GLY A 70 -32.45 -12.18 -10.45
C GLY A 70 -32.02 -10.88 -9.78
N SER A 71 -32.33 -10.73 -8.50
CA SER A 71 -31.62 -9.79 -7.64
C SER A 71 -30.22 -10.35 -7.40
N ALA A 72 -29.26 -9.99 -8.25
CA ALA A 72 -27.86 -10.24 -7.97
C ALA A 72 -27.46 -9.36 -6.78
N ALA A 73 -27.11 -9.97 -5.65
CA ALA A 73 -26.60 -9.23 -4.51
C ALA A 73 -25.25 -8.60 -4.89
N ILE A 74 -25.24 -7.27 -5.06
CA ILE A 74 -24.00 -6.50 -5.22
C ILE A 74 -23.42 -6.36 -3.82
N ALA A 75 -22.36 -7.13 -3.52
CA ALA A 75 -21.63 -6.98 -2.27
C ALA A 75 -20.84 -5.66 -2.31
N TYR A 76 -21.33 -4.65 -1.58
CA TYR A 76 -20.54 -3.46 -1.29
C TYR A 76 -19.50 -3.79 -0.23
N PRO A 77 -18.22 -3.40 -0.40
CA PRO A 77 -17.22 -3.59 0.63
C PRO A 77 -17.61 -2.79 1.87
N ALA A 78 -17.63 -3.45 3.02
CA ALA A 78 -17.90 -2.80 4.29
C ALA A 78 -16.85 -1.70 4.54
N THR A 79 -17.30 -0.49 4.86
CA THR A 79 -16.42 0.59 5.33
C THR A 79 -15.92 0.22 6.73
N GLN A 80 -14.72 -0.32 6.80
CA GLN A 80 -14.06 -0.66 8.06
C GLN A 80 -13.41 0.64 8.60
N THR A 81 -13.91 1.16 9.72
CA THR A 81 -13.52 2.46 10.30
C THR A 81 -12.14 2.44 10.94
N ASP A 82 -11.71 1.27 11.40
CA ASP A 82 -10.48 1.08 12.16
C ASP A 82 -9.45 0.38 11.29
N VAL A 83 -9.08 1.00 10.16
CA VAL A 83 -8.09 0.46 9.23
C VAL A 83 -6.98 1.46 9.03
N ILE A 84 -5.75 0.99 9.24
CA ILE A 84 -4.54 1.74 8.93
C ILE A 84 -3.64 0.92 8.02
N THR A 85 -2.86 1.62 7.20
CA THR A 85 -1.80 1.02 6.40
C THR A 85 -0.45 1.41 6.97
N GLY A 86 0.47 0.47 7.02
CA GLY A 86 1.80 0.71 7.55
C GLY A 86 2.77 -0.38 7.14
N THR A 87 3.87 -0.46 7.87
CA THR A 87 4.92 -1.46 7.67
C THR A 87 4.97 -2.38 8.87
N ALA A 88 5.11 -3.68 8.60
CA ALA A 88 5.31 -4.69 9.61
C ALA A 88 6.74 -5.20 9.61
N ALA A 89 7.31 -5.33 10.80
CA ALA A 89 8.54 -6.05 11.03
C ALA A 89 8.32 -7.16 12.07
N TYR A 90 9.32 -8.01 12.26
CA TYR A 90 9.30 -9.02 13.30
C TYR A 90 10.28 -8.69 14.42
N SER A 91 9.97 -9.13 15.63
CA SER A 91 10.90 -9.13 16.76
C SER A 91 10.53 -10.24 17.74
N ASN A 92 11.49 -10.61 18.58
CA ASN A 92 11.18 -11.39 19.77
C ASN A 92 10.66 -10.42 20.84
N LEU A 93 9.33 -10.36 20.97
CA LEU A 93 8.66 -9.48 21.93
C LEU A 93 8.81 -9.95 23.39
N GLY A 94 9.51 -11.07 23.67
CA GLY A 94 9.77 -11.56 25.02
C GLY A 94 8.56 -12.17 25.73
N TYR A 95 7.45 -12.35 25.02
CA TYR A 95 6.24 -13.01 25.52
C TYR A 95 6.30 -14.52 25.33
N THR A 96 5.70 -15.26 26.26
CA THR A 96 5.50 -16.71 26.14
C THR A 96 4.45 -17.07 25.08
N GLU A 97 3.51 -16.16 24.84
CA GLU A 97 2.48 -16.33 23.81
C GLU A 97 3.02 -16.03 22.42
N THR A 98 2.75 -16.95 21.49
CA THR A 98 3.27 -16.89 20.11
C THR A 98 2.37 -16.11 19.15
N ALA A 99 1.22 -15.60 19.62
CA ALA A 99 0.23 -14.88 18.83
C ALA A 99 0.10 -13.39 19.23
N VAL A 100 1.21 -12.80 19.67
CA VAL A 100 1.25 -11.40 20.09
C VAL A 100 1.86 -10.49 19.02
N CYS A 101 1.42 -9.23 19.02
CA CYS A 101 1.96 -8.17 18.20
C CYS A 101 1.91 -6.85 18.96
N TYR A 102 2.64 -5.84 18.50
CA TYR A 102 2.58 -4.49 19.04
C TYR A 102 2.36 -3.48 17.92
N SER A 103 1.30 -2.69 18.02
CA SER A 103 1.06 -1.54 17.16
C SER A 103 0.80 -0.31 18.03
N ILE A 104 1.44 0.80 17.71
CA ILE A 104 1.24 2.09 18.41
C ILE A 104 -0.14 2.68 18.13
N GLU A 105 -0.73 2.36 16.99
CA GLU A 105 -2.00 2.93 16.52
C GLU A 105 -3.20 2.13 17.00
N ALA A 106 -3.04 0.82 17.24
CA ALA A 106 -4.13 -0.03 17.69
C ALA A 106 -4.21 -0.05 19.23
N PRO A 107 -5.40 -0.18 19.83
CA PRO A 107 -5.54 -0.29 21.28
C PRO A 107 -4.83 -1.53 21.84
N ILE A 108 -4.20 -1.39 23.02
CA ILE A 108 -3.54 -2.49 23.73
C ILE A 108 -4.60 -3.44 24.31
N GLY A 109 -4.35 -4.75 24.27
CA GLY A 109 -5.22 -5.81 24.77
C GLY A 109 -6.33 -6.24 23.80
N ARG A 110 -6.36 -5.67 22.59
CA ARG A 110 -7.34 -6.02 21.55
C ARG A 110 -6.73 -6.97 20.51
N VAL A 111 -7.58 -7.81 19.92
CA VAL A 111 -7.19 -8.65 18.79
C VAL A 111 -7.19 -7.80 17.54
N VAL A 112 -6.04 -7.73 16.89
CA VAL A 112 -5.78 -6.97 15.68
C VAL A 112 -5.57 -7.95 14.55
N THR A 113 -6.17 -7.65 13.40
CA THR A 113 -5.97 -8.38 12.15
C THR A 113 -4.94 -7.64 11.32
N VAL A 114 -3.86 -8.33 10.96
CA VAL A 114 -2.79 -7.83 10.10
C VAL A 114 -2.86 -8.56 8.77
N THR A 115 -2.99 -7.81 7.69
CA THR A 115 -3.06 -8.30 6.31
C THR A 115 -1.85 -7.83 5.54
N ASN A 116 -1.07 -8.75 4.99
CA ASN A 116 0.02 -8.42 4.09
C ASN A 116 -0.55 -7.95 2.74
N ILE A 117 -0.15 -6.75 2.32
CA ILE A 117 -0.66 -6.11 1.09
C ILE A 117 -0.10 -6.80 -0.16
N ASN A 118 1.12 -7.37 -0.07
CA ASN A 118 1.79 -7.98 -1.22
C ASN A 118 1.16 -9.32 -1.63
N ASN A 119 0.65 -10.11 -0.67
CA ASN A 119 0.14 -11.45 -0.93
C ASN A 119 -1.31 -11.70 -0.45
N GLY A 120 -1.93 -10.72 0.21
CA GLY A 120 -3.30 -10.79 0.73
C GLY A 120 -3.48 -11.68 1.96
N ARG A 121 -2.43 -12.29 2.50
CA ARG A 121 -2.53 -13.16 3.68
C ARG A 121 -2.85 -12.33 4.91
N SER A 122 -3.75 -12.85 5.75
CA SER A 122 -4.17 -12.19 6.99
C SER A 122 -3.95 -13.08 8.19
N ILE A 123 -3.58 -12.47 9.32
CA ILE A 123 -3.44 -13.15 10.60
C ILE A 123 -3.96 -12.27 11.73
N THR A 124 -4.49 -12.90 12.77
CA THR A 124 -4.92 -12.23 13.99
C THR A 124 -3.84 -12.35 15.06
N CYS A 125 -3.59 -11.26 15.78
CA CYS A 125 -2.67 -11.21 16.90
C CYS A 125 -3.22 -10.32 18.01
N THR A 126 -2.87 -10.61 19.25
CA THR A 126 -3.24 -9.74 20.38
C THR A 126 -2.24 -8.60 20.48
N ASN A 127 -2.73 -7.36 20.50
CA ASN A 127 -1.87 -6.20 20.67
C ASN A 127 -1.39 -6.10 22.13
N VAL A 128 -0.09 -6.20 22.34
CA VAL A 128 0.58 -6.11 23.63
C VAL A 128 1.62 -5.01 23.58
N PHE A 129 1.83 -4.31 24.70
CA PHE A 129 2.77 -3.21 24.75
C PHE A 129 4.23 -3.64 24.51
N SER A 130 5.00 -2.90 23.72
CA SER A 130 6.45 -3.11 23.59
C SER A 130 7.23 -1.80 23.67
N LEU A 131 8.43 -1.85 24.24
CA LEU A 131 9.27 -0.68 24.47
C LEU A 131 10.12 -0.26 23.26
N LEU A 132 10.27 -1.14 22.26
CA LEU A 132 11.22 -0.96 21.16
C LEU A 132 10.52 -1.13 19.81
N VAL A 133 10.13 -0.02 19.19
CA VAL A 133 9.69 0.05 17.79
C VAL A 133 10.79 0.72 16.97
N PRO A 134 11.40 0.04 15.99
CA PRO A 134 12.27 0.67 15.02
C PRO A 134 11.54 1.77 14.25
N ASN A 135 12.24 2.87 13.95
CA ASN A 135 11.66 3.95 13.15
C ASN A 135 11.18 3.42 11.79
N GLY A 136 9.99 3.85 11.37
CA GLY A 136 9.40 3.43 10.10
C GLY A 136 8.78 2.04 10.12
N VAL A 137 8.53 1.46 11.30
CA VAL A 137 7.70 0.26 11.50
C VAL A 137 6.45 0.65 12.28
N THR A 138 5.27 0.34 11.73
CA THR A 138 3.98 0.63 12.38
C THR A 138 3.55 -0.49 13.32
N VAL A 139 3.83 -1.74 12.96
CA VAL A 139 3.50 -2.92 13.76
C VAL A 139 4.68 -3.88 13.85
N ILE A 140 4.94 -4.38 15.05
CA ILE A 140 5.90 -5.46 15.28
C ILE A 140 5.13 -6.73 15.58
N LEU A 141 5.40 -7.78 14.84
CA LEU A 141 4.83 -9.10 15.06
C LEU A 141 5.86 -9.97 15.77
N HIS A 142 5.38 -10.89 16.62
CA HIS A 142 6.24 -11.97 17.05
C HIS A 142 6.70 -12.80 15.84
N THR A 143 7.95 -13.28 15.83
CA THR A 143 8.54 -13.99 14.68
C THR A 143 7.69 -15.16 14.19
N SER A 144 7.05 -15.92 15.11
CA SER A 144 6.16 -17.04 14.76
C SER A 144 4.84 -16.61 14.08
N VAL A 145 4.41 -15.37 14.27
CA VAL A 145 3.26 -14.77 13.57
C VAL A 145 3.71 -14.28 12.20
N PHE A 146 4.90 -13.65 12.14
CA PHE A 146 5.44 -13.09 10.91
C PHE A 146 5.66 -14.15 9.83
N ILE A 147 6.22 -15.32 10.17
CA ILE A 147 6.42 -16.44 9.22
C ILE A 147 5.13 -16.93 8.55
N LYS A 148 3.97 -16.68 9.15
CA LYS A 148 2.67 -17.06 8.58
C LYS A 148 2.19 -16.04 7.54
N LEU A 149 2.63 -14.78 7.68
CA LEU A 149 2.33 -13.67 6.77
C LEU A 149 3.30 -13.59 5.59
N ALA A 150 4.60 -13.73 5.85
CA ALA A 150 5.69 -13.58 4.87
C ALA A 150 6.96 -14.31 5.32
N ASP A 151 7.97 -14.36 4.46
CA ASP A 151 9.31 -14.81 4.85
C ASP A 151 10.06 -13.69 5.59
N LEU A 152 10.94 -14.05 6.53
CA LEU A 152 11.69 -13.09 7.35
C LEU A 152 12.57 -12.18 6.50
N ILE A 153 13.06 -12.68 5.36
CA ILE A 153 13.91 -11.91 4.44
C ILE A 153 13.17 -10.74 3.79
N ASP A 154 11.84 -10.78 3.73
CA ASP A 154 11.01 -9.74 3.11
C ASP A 154 10.74 -8.58 4.10
N SER A 155 11.17 -8.70 5.35
CA SER A 155 10.98 -7.66 6.37
C SER A 155 11.82 -6.42 6.07
N PRO A 156 11.25 -5.19 6.11
CA PRO A 156 9.88 -4.86 6.48
C PRO A 156 8.87 -4.98 5.33
N ILE A 157 7.69 -5.55 5.58
CA ILE A 157 6.62 -5.73 4.59
C ILE A 157 5.51 -4.68 4.74
N PRO A 158 4.86 -4.24 3.65
CA PRO A 158 3.67 -3.39 3.73
C PRO A 158 2.45 -4.20 4.21
N VAL A 159 1.77 -3.69 5.23
CA VAL A 159 0.59 -4.34 5.82
C VAL A 159 -0.57 -3.37 6.00
N LYS A 160 -1.78 -3.93 6.00
CA LYS A 160 -3.00 -3.30 6.46
C LYS A 160 -3.35 -3.87 7.83
N ILE A 161 -3.70 -3.01 8.78
CA ILE A 161 -3.98 -3.37 10.17
C ILE A 161 -5.42 -2.96 10.46
N SER A 162 -6.22 -3.83 11.08
CA SER A 162 -7.59 -3.53 11.48
C SER A 162 -7.99 -4.16 12.82
N TRP A 163 -8.84 -3.52 13.62
CA TRP A 163 -9.24 -3.97 14.98
C TRP A 163 -10.69 -3.66 15.35
#